data_AF-A0A7V0ZMV5-F1
#
_entry.id   AF-A0A7V0ZMV5-F1
#
_cell.length_a   1.000
_cell.length_b   1.000
_cell.length_c   1.000
_cell.angle_alpha   90.00
_cell.angle_beta   90.00
_cell.angle_gamma   90.00
#
_symmetry.space_group_name_H-M   'P 1'
#
loop_
_entity.id
_entity.type
_entity.pdbx_description
1 polymer ?
#
loop_
_entity_poly.entity_id
_entity_poly.type
_entity_poly.pdbx_seq_one_letter_code
_entity_poly.pdbx_strand_id
1 'polypeptide(L)'
;MDNRTSPIASLTAAALLSVSLSATAGDLPSREEMWKIIQQQQKQIEALQKDAQTSTVRIEEANQKATAAVEVAEQSQKSVSSAAAWASKTQLGGYGELHYNNLDSKDEIDLHRVVLLLNHQFTDDVRFVSEIEFEHDGDEVEVEQAYVEFDLNQQTFAKAGVFLMPVGILNETHEPATF
;
A
#
# COMPACT_ATOMS: atom_id res chain seq x y z
N MET A 1 14.56 8.38 -53.57
CA MET A 1 13.31 8.49 -52.81
C MET A 1 13.66 8.93 -51.39
N ASP A 2 14.56 9.91 -51.20
CA ASP A 2 14.38 11.38 -51.35
C ASP A 2 14.37 11.93 -49.91
N ASN A 3 15.52 12.08 -49.26
CA ASN A 3 16.42 13.24 -49.32
C ASN A 3 15.71 14.59 -49.53
N ARG A 4 15.39 15.26 -48.42
CA ARG A 4 15.14 16.71 -48.38
C ARG A 4 15.79 17.32 -47.14
N THR A 5 17.10 17.47 -47.21
CA THR A 5 17.85 18.48 -46.45
C THR A 5 17.64 19.84 -47.12
N SER A 6 16.95 20.76 -46.47
CA SER A 6 16.88 22.16 -46.92
C SER A 6 17.98 22.99 -46.21
N PRO A 7 18.77 23.78 -46.94
CA PRO A 7 19.82 24.63 -46.39
C PRO A 7 19.21 25.96 -45.94
N ILE A 8 19.38 26.34 -44.67
CA ILE A 8 19.08 27.70 -44.23
C ILE A 8 20.35 28.51 -44.38
N ALA A 9 20.29 29.42 -45.35
CA ALA A 9 21.31 30.36 -45.74
C ALA A 9 21.75 31.25 -44.58
N SER A 10 23.05 31.46 -44.48
CA SER A 10 23.68 32.54 -43.71
C SER A 10 23.13 33.90 -44.16
N LEU A 11 22.63 34.68 -43.21
CA LEU A 11 22.56 36.13 -43.35
C LEU A 11 23.16 36.79 -42.12
N THR A 12 24.39 37.27 -42.31
CA THR A 12 25.10 38.21 -41.45
C THR A 12 24.28 39.48 -41.25
N ALA A 13 24.04 39.85 -39.99
CA ALA A 13 23.76 41.23 -39.59
C ALA A 13 24.34 41.45 -38.20
N ALA A 14 25.65 41.66 -38.13
CA ALA A 14 26.31 42.19 -36.95
C ALA A 14 25.92 43.67 -36.81
N ALA A 15 24.79 43.94 -36.16
CA ALA A 15 24.43 45.27 -35.70
C ALA A 15 25.26 45.59 -34.45
N LEU A 16 26.44 46.17 -34.65
CA LEU A 16 27.18 46.86 -33.59
C LEU A 16 26.38 48.10 -33.19
N LEU A 17 25.46 47.94 -32.25
CA LEU A 17 24.83 49.05 -31.55
C LEU A 17 25.87 49.59 -30.55
N SER A 18 26.66 50.57 -30.99
CA SER A 18 27.48 51.39 -30.10
C SER A 18 26.55 52.26 -29.26
N VAL A 19 26.08 51.72 -28.13
CA VAL A 19 25.52 52.53 -27.05
C VAL A 19 26.70 53.27 -26.41
N SER A 20 26.88 54.53 -26.82
CA SER A 20 27.73 55.47 -26.11
C SER A 20 27.11 55.73 -24.74
N LEU A 21 27.51 54.95 -23.74
CA LEU A 21 27.23 55.27 -22.35
C LEU A 21 28.10 56.47 -22.00
N SER A 22 27.57 57.69 -22.19
CA SER A 22 28.14 58.89 -21.59
C SER A 22 28.14 58.66 -20.09
N ALA A 23 29.32 58.33 -19.54
CA ALA A 23 29.55 58.35 -18.11
C ALA A 23 29.36 59.80 -17.66
N THR A 24 28.16 60.13 -17.20
CA THR A 24 27.96 61.32 -16.38
C THR A 24 28.88 61.14 -15.18
N ALA A 25 29.81 62.07 -14.98
CA ALA A 25 30.67 62.13 -13.81
C ALA A 25 29.80 62.50 -12.59
N GLY A 26 29.00 61.54 -12.13
CA GLY A 26 28.70 61.43 -10.71
C GLY A 26 30.00 61.04 -10.02
N ASP A 27 30.36 61.76 -8.97
CA ASP A 27 31.61 61.62 -8.22
C ASP A 27 32.01 60.14 -8.09
N LEU A 28 33.15 59.78 -8.68
CA LEU A 28 33.74 58.48 -8.43
C LEU A 28 34.13 58.44 -6.95
N PRO A 29 33.76 57.38 -6.20
CA PRO A 29 34.11 57.30 -4.80
C PRO A 29 35.61 57.47 -4.62
N SER A 30 35.99 58.30 -3.66
CA SER A 30 37.38 58.54 -3.30
C SER A 30 38.09 57.21 -2.98
N ARG A 31 39.43 57.16 -3.03
CA ARG A 31 40.19 55.94 -2.70
C ARG A 31 39.82 55.33 -1.33
N GLU A 32 39.44 56.17 -0.36
CA GLU A 32 38.97 55.71 0.95
C GLU A 32 37.58 55.06 0.89
N GLU A 33 36.65 55.65 0.14
CA GLU A 33 35.30 55.10 -0.07
C GLU A 33 35.35 53.80 -0.88
N MET A 34 36.20 53.74 -1.91
CA MET A 34 36.45 52.53 -2.67
C MET A 34 37.01 51.41 -1.78
N TRP A 35 37.89 51.74 -0.84
CA TRP A 35 38.43 50.74 0.08
C TRP A 35 37.37 50.23 1.07
N LYS A 36 36.49 51.11 1.56
CA LYS A 36 35.33 50.72 2.37
C LYS A 36 34.37 49.79 1.62
N ILE A 37 34.08 50.07 0.35
CA ILE A 37 33.20 49.23 -0.48
C ILE A 37 33.76 47.83 -0.65
N ILE A 38 35.06 47.68 -0.96
CA ILE A 38 35.68 46.35 -1.13
C ILE A 38 35.66 45.57 0.19
N GLN A 39 35.92 46.20 1.34
CA GLN A 39 35.80 45.54 2.64
C GLN A 39 34.37 45.07 2.92
N GLN A 40 33.37 45.89 2.57
CA GLN A 40 31.97 45.53 2.70
C GLN A 40 31.60 44.35 1.77
N GLN A 41 32.09 44.35 0.53
CA GLN A 41 31.91 43.25 -0.41
C GLN A 41 32.57 41.95 0.09
N GLN A 42 33.78 42.00 0.65
CA GLN A 42 34.45 40.84 1.23
C GLN A 42 33.62 40.22 2.36
N LYS A 43 33.09 41.06 3.25
CA LYS A 43 32.21 40.63 4.35
C LYS A 43 30.91 40.02 3.82
N GLN A 44 30.36 40.57 2.74
CA GLN A 44 29.14 40.05 2.12
C GLN A 44 29.37 38.71 1.40
N ILE A 45 30.51 38.55 0.74
CA ILE A 45 30.91 37.28 0.12
C ILE A 45 31.08 36.19 1.17
N GLU A 46 31.76 36.48 2.30
CA GLU A 46 31.88 35.52 3.40
C GLU A 46 30.54 35.11 3.98
N ALA A 47 29.61 36.06 4.17
CA ALA A 47 28.27 35.77 4.65
C ALA A 47 27.50 34.88 3.66
N LEU A 48 27.52 35.23 2.36
CA LEU A 48 26.87 34.44 1.32
C LEU A 48 27.47 33.04 1.18
N GLN A 49 28.79 32.90 1.29
CA GLN A 49 29.46 31.60 1.23
C GLN A 49 29.08 30.73 2.44
N LYS A 50 28.97 31.32 3.63
CA LYS A 50 28.49 30.64 4.83
C LYS A 50 27.03 30.20 4.72
N ASP A 51 26.18 31.06 4.16
CA ASP A 51 24.76 30.75 3.94
C ASP A 51 24.58 29.66 2.88
N ALA A 52 25.38 29.68 1.82
CA ALA A 52 25.40 28.63 0.79
C ALA A 52 25.83 27.28 1.40
N GLN A 53 26.90 27.26 2.19
CA GLN A 53 27.35 26.03 2.86
C GLN A 53 26.28 25.49 3.83
N THR A 54 25.67 26.38 4.62
CA THR A 54 24.58 26.02 5.54
C THR A 54 23.36 25.49 4.79
N SER A 55 23.01 26.09 3.66
CA SER A 55 21.89 25.65 2.82
C SER A 55 22.16 24.28 2.22
N THR A 56 23.39 24.02 1.78
CA THR A 56 23.79 22.71 1.23
C THR A 56 23.64 21.61 2.28
N VAL A 57 24.10 21.84 3.52
CA VAL A 57 23.94 20.88 4.63
C VAL A 57 22.47 20.63 4.94
N ARG A 58 21.63 21.68 5.01
CA ARG A 58 20.19 21.54 5.25
C ARG A 58 19.49 20.77 4.13
N ILE A 59 19.90 20.96 2.87
CA ILE A 59 19.37 20.20 1.73
C ILE A 59 19.74 18.73 1.84
N GLU A 60 20.98 18.41 2.20
CA GLU A 60 21.44 17.04 2.42
C GLU A 60 20.60 16.35 3.53
N GLU A 61 20.43 17.02 4.67
CA GLU A 61 19.62 16.52 5.78
C GLU A 61 18.14 16.36 5.40
N ALA A 62 17.59 17.32 4.65
CA ALA A 62 16.21 17.27 4.18
C ALA A 62 16.02 16.10 3.19
N ASN A 63 16.97 15.89 2.28
CA ASN A 63 16.95 14.77 1.34
C ASN A 63 17.04 13.43 2.06
N GLN A 64 17.93 13.29 3.05
CA GLN A 64 18.03 12.06 3.85
C GLN A 64 16.73 11.74 4.59
N LYS A 65 16.11 12.75 5.22
CA LYS A 65 14.81 12.60 5.89
C LYS A 65 13.69 12.24 4.91
N ALA A 66 13.69 12.85 3.73
CA ALA A 66 12.72 12.54 2.68
C ALA A 66 12.86 11.11 2.18
N THR A 67 14.10 10.64 1.92
CA THR A 67 14.36 9.25 1.52
C THR A 67 13.92 8.25 2.58
N ALA A 68 14.27 8.48 3.85
CA ALA A 68 13.84 7.62 4.95
C ALA A 68 12.30 7.59 5.10
N ALA A 69 11.64 8.74 4.94
CA ALA A 69 10.19 8.82 4.98
C ALA A 69 9.52 8.05 3.82
N VAL A 70 10.10 8.11 2.61
CA VAL A 70 9.62 7.35 1.45
C VAL A 70 9.80 5.84 1.68
N GLU A 71 10.95 5.40 2.17
CA GLU A 71 11.20 3.97 2.47
C GLU A 71 10.19 3.42 3.49
N VAL A 72 9.94 4.17 4.57
CA VAL A 72 8.93 3.81 5.57
C VAL A 72 7.52 3.77 4.97
N ALA A 73 7.17 4.74 4.11
CA ALA A 73 5.88 4.78 3.44
C ALA A 73 5.70 3.59 2.47
N GLU A 74 6.72 3.25 1.69
CA GLU A 74 6.71 2.10 0.77
C GLU A 74 6.57 0.78 1.53
N GLN A 75 7.34 0.59 2.61
CA GLN A 75 7.24 -0.60 3.46
C GLN A 75 5.85 -0.71 4.09
N SER A 76 5.29 0.41 4.57
CA SER A 76 3.92 0.46 5.11
C SER A 76 2.90 0.09 4.05
N GLN A 77 3.01 0.64 2.84
CA GLN A 77 2.11 0.34 1.72
C GLN A 77 2.21 -1.12 1.28
N LYS A 78 3.42 -1.70 1.23
CA LYS A 78 3.64 -3.13 0.95
C LYS A 78 3.03 -4.03 2.03
N SER A 79 3.12 -3.62 3.29
CA SER A 79 2.53 -4.36 4.41
C SER A 79 0.99 -4.32 4.38
N VAL A 80 0.41 -3.14 4.11
CA VAL A 80 -1.05 -3.00 3.96
C VAL A 80 -1.56 -3.78 2.76
N SER A 81 -0.89 -3.70 1.62
CA SER A 81 -1.29 -4.45 0.41
C SER A 81 -1.17 -5.96 0.59
N SER A 82 -0.13 -6.46 1.27
CA SER A 82 -0.01 -7.88 1.59
C SER A 82 -1.07 -8.35 2.59
N ALA A 83 -1.39 -7.56 3.62
CA ALA A 83 -2.47 -7.86 4.56
C ALA A 83 -3.84 -7.86 3.85
N ALA A 84 -4.10 -6.88 2.98
CA ALA A 84 -5.33 -6.82 2.20
C ALA A 84 -5.46 -8.01 1.23
N ALA A 85 -4.36 -8.38 0.56
CA ALA A 85 -4.33 -9.56 -0.31
C ALA A 85 -4.55 -10.86 0.46
N TRP A 86 -3.96 -10.99 1.65
CA TRP A 86 -4.19 -12.15 2.52
C TRP A 86 -5.65 -12.22 2.98
N ALA A 87 -6.22 -11.10 3.43
CA ALA A 87 -7.62 -11.01 3.84
C ALA A 87 -8.59 -11.32 2.69
N SER A 88 -8.28 -10.90 1.46
CA SER A 88 -9.11 -11.24 0.28
C SER A 88 -9.13 -12.72 -0.08
N LYS A 89 -8.18 -13.50 0.44
CA LYS A 89 -8.14 -14.96 0.29
C LYS A 89 -8.80 -15.70 1.45
N THR A 90 -9.30 -14.98 2.45
CA THR A 90 -10.10 -15.54 3.55
C THR A 90 -11.58 -15.30 3.27
N GLN A 91 -12.37 -16.36 3.37
CA GLN A 91 -13.82 -16.28 3.33
C GLN A 91 -14.35 -16.72 4.69
N LEU A 92 -15.18 -15.87 5.30
CA LEU A 92 -15.88 -16.17 6.53
C LEU A 92 -17.38 -16.18 6.20
N GLY A 93 -18.03 -17.29 6.50
CA GLY A 93 -19.45 -17.50 6.31
C GLY A 93 -20.06 -18.14 7.54
N GLY A 94 -21.37 -18.35 7.50
CA GLY A 94 -22.10 -18.94 8.60
C GLY A 94 -23.59 -18.71 8.49
N TYR A 95 -24.33 -19.50 9.24
CA TYR A 95 -25.77 -19.36 9.44
C TYR A 95 -26.11 -19.75 10.88
N GLY A 96 -27.34 -19.48 11.30
CA GLY A 96 -27.80 -19.88 12.61
C GLY A 96 -29.29 -20.17 12.60
N GLU A 97 -29.71 -21.02 13.51
CA GLU A 97 -31.07 -21.50 13.67
C GLU A 97 -31.57 -21.13 15.07
N LEU A 98 -32.70 -20.42 15.10
CA LEU A 98 -33.38 -20.04 16.32
C LEU A 98 -34.76 -20.69 16.32
N HIS A 99 -35.04 -21.47 17.36
CA HIS A 99 -36.31 -22.14 17.55
C HIS A 99 -37.12 -21.43 18.64
N TYR A 100 -38.39 -21.18 18.34
CA TYR A 100 -39.37 -20.74 19.32
C TYR A 100 -40.44 -21.82 19.47
N ASN A 101 -40.53 -22.39 20.67
CA ASN A 101 -41.49 -23.43 21.01
C ASN A 101 -42.53 -22.85 21.96
N ASN A 102 -43.79 -22.87 21.55
CA ASN A 102 -44.94 -22.48 22.37
C ASN A 102 -45.85 -23.70 22.52
N LEU A 103 -45.60 -24.45 23.59
CA LEU A 103 -46.35 -25.64 23.95
C LEU A 103 -47.20 -25.31 25.19
N ASP A 104 -48.38 -25.94 25.31
CA ASP A 104 -49.32 -25.71 26.43
C ASP A 104 -48.69 -25.85 27.84
N SER A 105 -47.52 -26.49 27.94
CA SER A 105 -46.75 -26.68 29.17
C SER A 105 -45.44 -25.88 29.29
N LYS A 106 -44.94 -25.25 28.21
CA LYS A 106 -43.66 -24.51 28.22
C LYS A 106 -43.54 -23.60 26.99
N ASP A 107 -43.12 -22.36 27.24
CA ASP A 107 -42.61 -21.43 26.23
C ASP A 107 -41.08 -21.40 26.31
N GLU A 108 -40.40 -21.63 25.20
CA GLU A 108 -38.93 -21.68 25.13
C GLU A 108 -38.41 -21.06 23.83
N ILE A 109 -37.36 -20.25 23.96
CA ILE A 109 -36.54 -19.78 22.85
C ILE A 109 -35.21 -20.53 22.98
N ASP A 110 -34.79 -21.21 21.92
CA ASP A 110 -33.56 -22.01 21.84
C ASP A 110 -32.76 -21.54 20.63
N LEU A 111 -31.56 -21.00 20.84
CA LEU A 111 -30.59 -20.85 19.75
C LEU A 111 -30.03 -22.24 19.44
N HIS A 112 -30.76 -22.95 18.60
CA HIS A 112 -30.55 -24.37 18.35
C HIS A 112 -29.13 -24.64 17.85
N ARG A 113 -28.68 -23.86 16.86
CA ARG A 113 -27.29 -23.91 16.39
C ARG A 113 -26.82 -22.64 15.71
N VAL A 114 -25.52 -22.41 15.74
CA VAL A 114 -24.80 -21.42 14.93
C VAL A 114 -23.59 -22.10 14.29
N VAL A 115 -23.56 -22.11 12.96
CA VAL A 115 -22.48 -22.69 12.18
C VAL A 115 -21.62 -21.57 11.62
N LEU A 116 -20.31 -21.66 11.84
CA LEU A 116 -19.31 -20.74 11.32
C LEU A 116 -18.38 -21.47 10.35
N LEU A 117 -18.32 -20.98 9.12
CA LEU A 117 -17.44 -21.50 8.08
C LEU A 117 -16.25 -20.56 7.89
N LEU A 118 -15.03 -21.06 8.07
CA LEU A 118 -13.80 -20.33 7.77
C LEU A 118 -13.01 -21.07 6.71
N ASN A 119 -12.84 -20.42 5.57
CA ASN A 119 -12.05 -20.90 4.44
C ASN A 119 -10.90 -19.94 4.17
N HIS A 120 -9.71 -20.46 3.88
CA HIS A 120 -8.57 -19.63 3.50
C HIS A 120 -7.74 -20.28 2.40
N GLN A 121 -7.47 -19.55 1.32
CA GLN A 121 -6.62 -19.98 0.22
C GLN A 121 -5.20 -19.46 0.43
N PHE A 122 -4.25 -20.32 0.81
CA PHE A 122 -2.86 -19.89 1.04
C PHE A 122 -2.11 -19.65 -0.28
N THR A 123 -2.21 -20.60 -1.20
CA THR A 123 -1.66 -20.58 -2.56
C THR A 123 -2.73 -21.06 -3.53
N ASP A 124 -2.49 -21.08 -4.84
CA ASP A 124 -3.51 -21.56 -5.79
C ASP A 124 -3.88 -23.05 -5.56
N ASP A 125 -2.96 -23.83 -4.97
CA ASP A 125 -3.11 -25.28 -4.76
C ASP A 125 -3.32 -25.69 -3.30
N VAL A 126 -3.31 -24.75 -2.34
CA VAL A 126 -3.42 -25.08 -0.90
C VAL A 126 -4.48 -24.23 -0.22
N ARG A 127 -5.50 -24.88 0.33
CA ARG A 127 -6.60 -24.24 1.06
C ARG A 127 -6.90 -24.91 2.38
N PHE A 128 -7.32 -24.12 3.35
CA PHE A 128 -7.91 -24.57 4.60
C PHE A 128 -9.42 -24.39 4.55
N VAL A 129 -10.14 -25.38 5.07
CA VAL A 129 -11.60 -25.41 5.22
C VAL A 129 -11.91 -25.78 6.66
N SER A 130 -12.84 -25.05 7.26
CA SER A 130 -13.32 -25.36 8.59
C SER A 130 -14.76 -24.96 8.80
N GLU A 131 -15.41 -25.70 9.68
CA GLU A 131 -16.79 -25.55 10.12
C GLU A 131 -16.82 -25.83 11.61
N ILE A 132 -17.31 -24.85 12.36
CA ILE A 132 -17.45 -24.92 13.81
C ILE A 132 -18.91 -24.65 14.11
N GLU A 133 -19.50 -25.53 14.88
CA GLU A 133 -20.89 -25.45 15.29
C GLU A 133 -20.98 -25.17 16.79
N PHE A 134 -21.88 -24.27 17.14
CA PHE A 134 -22.28 -23.98 18.52
C PHE A 134 -23.74 -24.36 18.64
N GLU A 135 -24.08 -25.32 19.48
CA GLU A 135 -25.47 -25.75 19.68
C GLU A 135 -26.01 -25.25 21.02
N HIS A 136 -27.34 -25.16 21.11
CA HIS A 136 -28.09 -24.89 22.33
C HIS A 136 -27.54 -23.71 23.15
N ASP A 137 -27.67 -22.50 22.59
CA ASP A 137 -27.17 -21.24 23.19
C ASP A 137 -25.63 -21.22 23.42
N GLY A 138 -24.89 -22.13 22.80
CA GLY A 138 -23.44 -22.28 22.90
C GLY A 138 -22.98 -23.18 24.04
N ASP A 139 -23.87 -23.99 24.60
CA ASP A 139 -23.55 -24.98 25.63
C ASP A 139 -22.71 -26.14 25.06
N GLU A 140 -22.89 -26.45 23.77
CA GLU A 140 -22.11 -27.47 23.05
C GLU A 140 -21.35 -26.84 21.88
N VAL A 141 -20.10 -27.26 21.68
CA VAL A 141 -19.24 -26.77 20.60
C VAL A 141 -18.61 -27.96 19.90
N GLU A 142 -18.82 -28.05 18.60
CA GLU A 142 -18.29 -29.11 17.76
C GLU A 142 -17.48 -28.55 16.58
N VAL A 143 -16.43 -29.28 16.21
CA VAL A 143 -15.67 -29.03 14.98
C VAL A 143 -16.03 -30.13 14.01
N GLU A 144 -17.03 -29.87 13.17
CA GLU A 144 -17.51 -30.85 12.19
C GLU A 144 -16.45 -31.13 11.12
N GLN A 145 -15.78 -30.07 10.65
CA GLN A 145 -14.66 -30.19 9.72
C GLN A 145 -13.58 -29.15 9.99
N ALA A 146 -12.34 -29.57 9.84
CA ALA A 146 -11.15 -28.74 9.90
C ALA A 146 -10.01 -29.46 9.17
N TYR A 147 -9.79 -29.11 7.92
CA TYR A 147 -8.79 -29.77 7.08
C TYR A 147 -8.09 -28.81 6.13
N VAL A 148 -6.89 -29.23 5.72
CA VAL A 148 -6.16 -28.62 4.62
C VAL A 148 -6.29 -29.51 3.40
N GLU A 149 -6.61 -28.91 2.26
CA GLU A 149 -6.64 -29.55 0.96
C GLU A 149 -5.45 -29.08 0.12
N PHE A 150 -4.78 -30.03 -0.51
CA PHE A 150 -3.66 -29.84 -1.42
C PHE A 150 -4.04 -30.36 -2.80
N ASP A 151 -4.09 -29.49 -3.80
CA ASP A 151 -4.26 -29.86 -5.19
C ASP A 151 -2.93 -30.45 -5.71
N LEU A 152 -2.94 -31.74 -6.07
CA LEU A 152 -1.80 -32.43 -6.68
C LEU A 152 -1.74 -32.21 -8.19
N ASN A 153 -2.91 -32.02 -8.81
CA ASN A 153 -3.12 -31.60 -10.19
C ASN A 153 -4.59 -31.13 -10.36
N GLN A 154 -4.96 -30.72 -11.58
CA GLN A 154 -6.31 -30.23 -11.93
C GLN A 154 -7.48 -31.18 -11.57
N GLN A 155 -7.22 -32.47 -11.31
CA GLN A 155 -8.22 -33.52 -11.06
C GLN A 155 -7.97 -34.31 -9.77
N THR A 156 -6.86 -34.07 -9.07
CA THR A 156 -6.47 -34.87 -7.91
C THR A 156 -6.06 -33.95 -6.79
N PHE A 157 -6.66 -34.14 -5.62
CA PHE A 157 -6.33 -33.44 -4.41
C PHE A 157 -6.13 -34.43 -3.26
N ALA A 158 -5.48 -33.98 -2.20
CA ALA A 158 -5.32 -34.70 -0.95
C ALA A 158 -5.83 -33.84 0.20
N LYS A 159 -6.62 -34.43 1.11
CA LYS A 159 -7.09 -33.77 2.34
C LYS A 159 -6.35 -34.31 3.55
N ALA A 160 -6.01 -33.43 4.49
CA ALA A 160 -5.45 -33.79 5.78
C ALA A 160 -6.14 -32.99 6.89
N GLY A 161 -6.72 -33.69 7.86
CA GLY A 161 -7.43 -33.08 8.99
C GLY A 161 -8.67 -33.86 9.37
N VAL A 162 -9.60 -33.17 10.04
CA VAL A 162 -10.94 -33.68 10.35
C VAL A 162 -11.85 -33.32 9.19
N PHE A 163 -12.45 -34.31 8.57
CA PHE A 163 -13.43 -34.12 7.50
C PHE A 163 -14.35 -35.32 7.44
N LEU A 164 -15.58 -35.08 6.99
CA LEU A 164 -16.55 -36.13 6.77
C LEU A 164 -16.13 -37.00 5.58
N MET A 165 -15.98 -38.30 5.80
CA MET A 165 -15.70 -39.26 4.73
C MET A 165 -16.91 -39.39 3.83
N PRO A 166 -16.82 -39.25 2.49
CA PRO A 166 -17.98 -39.28 1.61
C PRO A 166 -18.51 -40.73 1.45
N VAL A 167 -19.17 -41.25 2.49
CA VAL A 167 -19.79 -42.57 2.52
C VAL A 167 -21.32 -42.43 2.59
N GLY A 168 -21.95 -42.56 1.43
CA GLY A 168 -23.41 -42.58 1.29
C GLY A 168 -24.06 -41.18 1.22
N ILE A 169 -25.31 -41.14 0.76
CA ILE A 169 -26.09 -39.91 0.50
C ILE A 169 -26.30 -39.07 1.77
N LEU A 170 -26.38 -39.71 2.95
CA LEU A 170 -26.64 -39.02 4.22
C LEU A 170 -25.41 -38.25 4.74
N ASN A 171 -24.19 -38.62 4.31
CA ASN A 171 -22.97 -37.93 4.73
C ASN A 171 -22.59 -36.76 3.80
N GLU A 172 -23.21 -36.70 2.61
CA GLU A 172 -23.07 -35.58 1.66
C GLU A 172 -24.09 -34.47 1.91
N THR A 173 -25.10 -34.71 2.75
CA THR A 173 -26.19 -33.79 3.05
C THR A 173 -26.57 -33.94 4.52
N HIS A 174 -25.61 -33.65 5.40
CA HIS A 174 -25.84 -33.62 6.86
C HIS A 174 -26.53 -32.32 7.28
N GLU A 175 -26.38 -31.26 6.47
CA GLU A 175 -27.16 -30.03 6.56
C GLU A 175 -28.38 -30.03 5.61
N PRO A 176 -29.45 -29.29 5.93
CA PRO A 176 -30.54 -29.04 4.99
C PRO A 176 -30.02 -28.42 3.68
N ALA A 177 -30.47 -28.91 2.53
CA ALA A 177 -30.00 -28.50 1.20
C ALA A 177 -30.39 -27.06 0.77
N THR A 178 -30.64 -26.15 1.70
CA THR A 178 -31.22 -24.83 1.45
C THR A 178 -30.42 -23.72 2.09
N PHE A 179 -29.58 -23.05 1.30
CA PHE A 179 -29.41 -21.58 1.25
C PHE A 179 -29.01 -21.15 -0.17
#